data_AF-A0A4U8SF04-F1
#
_entry.id   AF-A0A4U8SF04-F1
#
_cell.length_a   1.000
_cell.length_b   1.000
_cell.length_c   1.000
_cell.angle_alpha   90.00
_cell.angle_beta   90.00
_cell.angle_gamma   90.00
#
_symmetry.space_group_name_H-M   'P 1'
#
loop_
_entity.id
_entity.type
_entity.pdbx_description
1 polymer ?
#
loop_
_entity_poly.entity_id
_entity_poly.type
_entity_poly.pdbx_seq_one_letter_code
_entity_poly.pdbx_strand_id
1 'polypeptide(L)'
;MSRFLLITFCIFFSMFILVAHALATTKNNNLATYSNNLVCTMEQCKNGICIYICDINDIRFNRYIIESNELESAYATWLELTKMEYLLQTLPNENYEYTNEQTIIKYTWHNKDRLEITLHEKGNLVGNLNLYKSNQYIIIDDKLHSIINY
;
A
#
# COMPACT_ATOMS: atom_id res chain seq x y z
N MET A 1 34.49 -24.24 -38.68
CA MET A 1 33.90 -23.47 -37.56
C MET A 1 32.65 -24.20 -37.10
N SER A 2 32.61 -24.49 -35.81
CA SER A 2 32.03 -25.69 -35.22
C SER A 2 30.52 -25.60 -35.00
N ARG A 3 29.78 -26.65 -35.40
CA ARG A 3 28.34 -26.87 -35.12
C ARG A 3 27.95 -26.73 -33.64
N PHE A 4 28.94 -26.76 -32.74
CA PHE A 4 28.75 -26.52 -31.31
C PHE A 4 28.32 -25.10 -30.95
N LEU A 5 28.65 -24.08 -31.74
CA LEU A 5 28.28 -22.68 -31.44
C LEU A 5 26.80 -22.38 -31.71
N LEU A 6 26.15 -23.11 -32.62
CA LEU A 6 24.73 -22.91 -32.91
C LEU A 6 23.82 -23.54 -31.84
N ILE A 7 24.23 -24.70 -31.30
CA ILE A 7 23.43 -25.45 -30.33
C ILE A 7 23.37 -24.71 -28.99
N THR A 8 24.49 -24.11 -28.55
CA THR A 8 24.53 -23.33 -27.30
C THR A 8 23.70 -22.05 -27.39
N PHE A 9 23.64 -21.40 -28.57
CA PHE A 9 22.83 -20.20 -28.78
C PHE A 9 21.32 -20.50 -28.72
N CYS A 10 20.87 -21.62 -29.31
CA CYS A 10 19.46 -22.03 -29.25
C CYS A 10 18.99 -22.38 -27.83
N ILE A 11 19.86 -23.01 -27.01
CA ILE A 11 19.52 -23.35 -25.62
C ILE A 11 19.38 -22.07 -24.78
N PHE A 12 20.29 -21.11 -24.92
CA PHE A 12 20.21 -19.82 -24.21
C PHE A 12 18.97 -19.01 -24.60
N PHE A 13 18.59 -18.99 -25.88
CA PHE A 13 17.41 -18.25 -26.33
C PHE A 13 16.11 -18.89 -25.82
N SER A 14 16.06 -20.24 -25.71
CA SER A 14 14.88 -20.95 -25.17
C SER A 14 14.67 -20.72 -23.66
N MET A 15 15.76 -20.59 -22.88
CA MET A 15 15.70 -20.21 -21.46
C MET A 15 15.19 -18.78 -21.27
N PHE A 16 15.56 -17.83 -22.13
CA PHE A 16 15.07 -16.45 -22.07
C PHE A 16 13.56 -16.34 -22.35
N ILE A 17 13.03 -17.17 -23.25
CA ILE A 17 11.58 -17.18 -23.54
C ILE A 17 10.78 -17.75 -22.37
N LEU A 18 11.31 -18.75 -21.66
CA LEU A 18 10.65 -19.33 -20.48
C LEU A 18 10.58 -18.35 -19.30
N VAL A 19 11.61 -17.53 -19.08
CA VAL A 19 11.61 -16.49 -18.03
C VAL A 19 10.66 -15.33 -18.35
N ALA A 20 10.54 -14.95 -19.63
CA ALA A 20 9.58 -13.92 -20.05
C ALA A 20 8.11 -14.37 -19.90
N HIS A 21 7.82 -15.66 -20.08
CA HIS A 21 6.46 -16.19 -19.89
C HIS A 21 6.09 -16.41 -18.41
N ALA A 22 7.05 -16.55 -17.51
CA ALA A 22 6.78 -16.57 -16.07
C ALA A 22 6.36 -15.20 -15.50
N LEU A 23 6.66 -14.11 -16.21
CA LEU A 23 6.31 -12.74 -15.81
C LEU A 23 4.96 -12.25 -16.38
N ALA A 24 4.32 -13.05 -17.24
CA ALA A 24 3.08 -12.68 -17.94
C ALA A 24 1.85 -13.47 -17.50
N THR A 25 1.93 -14.26 -16.42
CA THR A 25 0.77 -14.95 -15.86
C THR A 25 0.17 -14.20 -14.68
N THR A 26 -1.02 -13.67 -14.95
CA THR A 26 -2.10 -13.35 -14.00
C THR A 26 -1.88 -12.15 -13.08
N LYS A 27 -2.01 -10.98 -13.69
CA LYS A 27 -2.71 -9.84 -13.12
C LYS A 27 -4.15 -10.27 -12.76
N ASN A 28 -4.33 -10.86 -11.59
CA ASN A 28 -5.66 -11.05 -11.01
C ASN A 28 -5.59 -10.66 -9.53
N ASN A 29 -5.80 -9.36 -9.28
CA ASN A 29 -5.82 -8.75 -7.97
C ASN A 29 -7.08 -9.18 -7.21
N ASN A 30 -7.22 -10.47 -6.90
CA ASN A 30 -8.07 -10.91 -5.81
C ASN A 30 -7.28 -10.75 -4.50
N LEU A 31 -6.96 -9.49 -4.20
CA LEU A 31 -6.71 -9.08 -2.83
C LEU A 31 -8.07 -9.10 -2.15
N ALA A 32 -8.36 -10.25 -1.54
CA ALA A 32 -9.61 -10.58 -0.89
C ALA A 32 -10.08 -9.45 0.03
N THR A 33 -11.01 -8.66 -0.47
CA THR A 33 -11.81 -7.72 0.29
C THR A 33 -12.86 -8.52 1.06
N TYR A 34 -12.54 -8.86 2.30
CA TYR A 34 -13.55 -9.33 3.26
C TYR A 34 -14.46 -8.15 3.66
N SER A 35 -15.31 -7.72 2.74
CA SER A 35 -16.46 -6.85 2.94
C SER A 35 -17.30 -6.89 1.67
N ASN A 36 -18.57 -7.28 1.78
CA ASN A 36 -19.48 -7.44 0.65
C ASN A 36 -19.80 -6.11 -0.09
N ASN A 37 -19.33 -4.97 0.41
CA ASN A 37 -19.63 -3.62 -0.10
C ASN A 37 -18.39 -2.78 -0.45
N LEU A 38 -17.18 -3.36 -0.52
CA LEU A 38 -15.98 -2.61 -0.90
C LEU A 38 -15.82 -2.59 -2.42
N VAL A 39 -15.97 -1.42 -3.03
CA VAL A 39 -15.75 -1.18 -4.46
C VAL A 39 -14.50 -0.33 -4.64
N CYS A 40 -13.55 -0.75 -5.47
CA CYS A 40 -12.33 0.01 -5.72
C CYS A 40 -12.08 0.17 -7.23
N THR A 41 -11.80 1.39 -7.67
CA THR A 41 -11.42 1.71 -9.04
C THR A 41 -9.96 2.14 -9.08
N MET A 42 -9.16 1.52 -9.94
CA MET A 42 -7.74 1.88 -10.11
C MET A 42 -7.63 3.26 -10.74
N GLU A 43 -6.93 4.18 -10.09
CA GLU A 43 -6.68 5.53 -10.59
C GLU A 43 -5.35 5.60 -11.34
N GLN A 44 -4.27 5.09 -10.72
CA GLN A 44 -2.92 5.10 -11.31
C GLN A 44 -2.07 3.93 -10.80
N CYS A 45 -1.10 3.49 -11.60
CA CYS A 45 -0.06 2.54 -11.20
C CYS A 45 1.27 2.93 -11.83
N LYS A 46 2.28 3.23 -11.01
CA LYS A 46 3.62 3.58 -11.48
C LYS A 46 4.67 3.19 -10.43
N ASN A 47 5.81 2.66 -10.88
CA ASN A 47 6.97 2.34 -10.03
C ASN A 47 6.62 1.49 -8.79
N GLY A 48 5.83 0.42 -8.96
CA GLY A 48 5.44 -0.47 -7.85
C GLY A 48 4.40 0.12 -6.89
N ILE A 49 3.84 1.29 -7.19
CA ILE A 49 2.81 1.96 -6.39
C ILE A 49 1.53 2.02 -7.23
N CYS A 50 0.47 1.41 -6.73
CA CYS A 50 -0.86 1.48 -7.32
C CYS A 50 -1.83 2.18 -6.39
N ILE A 51 -2.59 3.14 -6.92
CA ILE A 51 -3.54 3.95 -6.18
C ILE A 51 -4.93 3.64 -6.71
N TYR A 52 -5.83 3.35 -5.79
CA TYR A 52 -7.22 3.05 -6.02
C TYR A 52 -8.07 4.04 -5.26
N ILE A 53 -9.18 4.43 -5.87
CA ILE A 53 -10.27 5.12 -5.19
C ILE A 53 -11.27 4.04 -4.79
N CYS A 54 -11.46 3.88 -3.48
CA CYS A 54 -12.33 2.89 -2.90
C CYS A 54 -13.57 3.53 -2.25
N ASP A 55 -14.66 2.79 -2.19
CA ASP A 55 -15.89 3.14 -1.49
C ASP A 55 -16.33 1.96 -0.64
N ILE A 56 -16.67 2.22 0.63
CA ILE A 56 -17.30 1.26 1.52
C ILE A 56 -18.38 1.95 2.36
N ASN A 57 -19.64 1.52 2.19
CA ASN A 57 -20.77 2.08 2.92
C ASN A 57 -20.82 3.62 2.86
N ASP A 58 -20.71 4.18 1.65
CA ASP A 58 -20.70 5.63 1.35
C ASP A 58 -19.46 6.39 1.88
N ILE A 59 -18.45 5.67 2.37
CA ILE A 59 -17.15 6.25 2.73
C ILE A 59 -16.19 6.01 1.57
N ARG A 60 -15.93 7.07 0.82
CA ARG A 60 -14.89 7.10 -0.22
C ARG A 60 -13.52 7.31 0.40
N PHE A 61 -12.48 6.62 -0.04
CA PHE A 61 -11.11 6.75 0.48
C PHE A 61 -10.08 6.29 -0.55
N ASN A 62 -8.80 6.64 -0.33
CA ASN A 62 -7.72 6.18 -1.21
C ASN A 62 -7.10 4.91 -0.66
N ARG A 63 -6.87 3.91 -1.52
CA ARG A 63 -6.08 2.73 -1.21
C ARG A 63 -4.80 2.73 -2.01
N TYR A 64 -3.68 2.65 -1.31
CA TYR A 64 -2.35 2.51 -1.90
C TYR A 64 -1.91 1.05 -1.75
N ILE A 65 -1.47 0.44 -2.84
CA ILE A 65 -0.79 -0.86 -2.84
C ILE A 65 0.64 -0.60 -3.25
N ILE A 66 1.57 -0.80 -2.33
CA ILE A 66 2.99 -0.49 -2.50
C ILE A 66 3.76 -1.80 -2.45
N GLU A 67 4.54 -2.10 -3.49
CA GLU A 67 5.46 -3.23 -3.53
C GLU A 67 6.59 -3.03 -2.52
N SER A 68 6.42 -3.63 -1.35
CA SER A 68 7.33 -3.55 -0.21
C SER A 68 7.04 -4.68 0.76
N ASN A 69 8.08 -5.12 1.46
CA ASN A 69 7.98 -6.09 2.55
C ASN A 69 8.00 -5.45 3.94
N GLU A 70 8.22 -4.14 4.02
CA GLU A 70 8.41 -3.37 5.26
C GLU A 70 7.38 -2.24 5.34
N LEU A 71 6.68 -2.16 6.48
CA LEU A 71 5.65 -1.15 6.73
C LEU A 71 6.27 0.25 6.75
N GLU A 72 7.44 0.41 7.34
CA GLU A 72 8.17 1.66 7.47
C GLU A 72 8.51 2.26 6.10
N SER A 73 9.02 1.45 5.17
CA SER A 73 9.34 1.89 3.82
C SER A 73 8.10 2.31 3.03
N ALA A 74 7.02 1.53 3.14
CA ALA A 74 5.75 1.86 2.47
C ALA A 74 5.09 3.12 3.06
N TYR A 75 5.17 3.29 4.39
CA TYR A 75 4.69 4.49 5.08
C TYR A 75 5.46 5.74 4.67
N ALA A 76 6.79 5.68 4.63
CA ALA A 76 7.63 6.79 4.15
C ALA A 76 7.29 7.16 2.70
N THR A 77 7.14 6.17 1.83
CA THR A 77 6.68 6.37 0.44
C THR A 77 5.32 7.08 0.40
N TRP A 78 4.36 6.65 1.21
CA TRP A 78 3.04 7.28 1.27
C TRP A 78 3.08 8.71 1.83
N LEU A 79 3.92 9.00 2.82
CA LEU A 79 4.12 10.36 3.34
C LEU A 79 4.68 11.29 2.27
N GLU A 80 5.65 10.84 1.47
CA GLU A 80 6.22 11.63 0.37
C GLU A 80 5.17 11.95 -0.70
N LEU A 81 4.30 11.00 -1.02
CA LEU A 81 3.22 11.19 -2.00
C LEU A 81 2.14 12.17 -1.53
N THR A 82 1.75 12.06 -0.25
CA THR A 82 0.60 12.79 0.30
C THR A 82 0.99 14.11 0.96
N LYS A 83 2.27 14.28 1.31
CA LYS A 83 2.81 15.45 2.02
C LYS A 83 2.07 15.74 3.33
N MET A 84 1.76 14.69 4.08
CA MET A 84 1.10 14.78 5.39
C MET A 84 2.08 15.20 6.48
N GLU A 85 2.37 16.50 6.56
CA GLU A 85 3.42 17.07 7.44
C GLU A 85 3.15 16.91 8.93
N TYR A 86 1.89 16.76 9.35
CA TYR A 86 1.53 16.68 10.76
C TYR A 86 1.67 15.27 11.36
N LEU A 87 1.98 14.25 10.55
CA LEU A 87 2.26 12.88 11.01
C LEU A 87 3.74 12.68 11.32
N LEU A 88 4.07 11.70 12.16
CA LEU A 88 5.47 11.37 12.46
C LEU A 88 6.18 10.89 11.19
N GLN A 89 7.39 11.39 10.95
CA GLN A 89 8.22 10.98 9.81
C GLN A 89 8.74 9.54 9.92
N THR A 90 8.69 8.96 11.11
CA THR A 90 9.09 7.57 11.37
C THR A 90 8.01 6.92 12.23
N LEU A 91 7.65 5.67 11.89
CA LEU A 91 6.68 4.93 12.68
C LEU A 91 7.25 4.64 14.07
N PRO A 92 6.44 4.81 15.13
CA PRO A 92 6.83 4.36 16.47
C PRO A 92 6.88 2.83 16.49
N ASN A 93 7.79 2.26 17.27
CA ASN A 93 7.94 0.80 17.44
C ASN A 93 6.90 0.18 18.40
N GLU A 94 6.13 1.01 19.08
CA GLU A 94 5.07 0.63 20.00
C GLU A 94 3.87 1.57 19.87
N ASN A 95 2.79 1.26 20.61
CA ASN A 95 1.62 2.13 20.61
C ASN A 95 2.01 3.51 21.14
N TYR A 96 1.65 4.54 20.38
CA TYR A 96 2.06 5.90 20.67
C TYR A 96 0.90 6.85 20.46
N GLU A 97 0.78 7.84 21.34
CA GLU A 97 -0.21 8.91 21.22
C GLU A 97 0.53 10.23 21.37
N TYR A 98 0.25 11.17 20.47
CA TYR A 98 0.64 12.56 20.69
C TYR A 98 -0.47 13.51 20.29
N THR A 99 -0.41 14.68 20.90
CA THR A 99 -1.36 15.76 20.70
C THR A 99 -0.66 16.91 19.98
N ASN A 100 -1.24 17.37 18.89
CA ASN A 100 -0.85 18.59 18.19
C ASN A 100 -2.01 19.58 18.26
N GLU A 101 -1.79 20.74 18.89
CA GLU A 101 -2.81 21.77 19.13
C GLU A 101 -4.11 21.22 19.76
N GLN A 102 -5.13 20.89 18.95
CA GLN A 102 -6.44 20.34 19.36
C GLN A 102 -6.72 18.95 18.76
N THR A 103 -5.69 18.34 18.19
CA THR A 103 -5.76 17.12 17.41
C THR A 103 -4.94 16.03 18.09
N ILE A 104 -5.56 14.90 18.38
CA ILE A 104 -4.90 13.73 18.97
C ILE A 104 -4.67 12.71 17.86
N ILE A 105 -3.42 12.27 17.71
CA ILE A 105 -3.04 11.26 16.74
C ILE A 105 -2.57 10.04 17.52
N LYS A 106 -3.21 8.89 17.25
CA LYS A 106 -2.91 7.62 17.92
C LYS A 106 -2.38 6.61 16.91
N TYR A 107 -1.26 5.99 17.22
CA TYR A 107 -0.62 4.90 16.48
C TYR A 107 -0.88 3.63 17.28
N THR A 108 -1.69 2.73 16.72
CA THR A 108 -2.10 1.48 17.37
C THR A 108 -1.63 0.30 16.55
N TRP A 109 -0.59 -0.36 17.03
CA TRP A 109 -0.13 -1.63 16.50
C TRP A 109 -1.07 -2.74 16.95
N HIS A 110 -1.75 -3.35 15.98
CA HIS A 110 -2.60 -4.52 16.23
C HIS A 110 -1.74 -5.80 16.27
N ASN A 111 -0.69 -5.82 15.45
CA ASN A 111 0.39 -6.81 15.44
C ASN A 111 1.54 -6.28 14.55
N LYS A 112 2.61 -7.06 14.39
CA LYS A 112 3.79 -6.69 13.59
C LYS A 112 3.51 -6.37 12.10
N ASP A 113 2.38 -6.83 11.58
CA ASP A 113 2.01 -6.72 10.16
C ASP A 113 0.83 -5.76 9.96
N ARG A 114 0.33 -5.10 11.03
CA ARG A 114 -0.85 -4.22 10.98
C ARG A 114 -0.78 -3.07 11.97
N LEU A 115 -0.84 -1.85 11.44
CA LEU A 115 -0.88 -0.58 12.16
C LEU A 115 -2.14 0.20 11.78
N GLU A 116 -2.78 0.81 12.76
CA GLU A 116 -3.83 1.80 12.56
C GLU A 116 -3.39 3.14 13.15
N ILE A 117 -3.50 4.21 12.36
CA ILE A 117 -3.28 5.58 12.80
C ILE A 117 -4.61 6.30 12.78
N THR A 118 -5.07 6.81 13.92
CA THR A 118 -6.35 7.53 14.02
C THR A 118 -6.13 9.01 14.34
N LEU A 119 -6.90 9.87 13.67
CA LEU A 119 -6.93 11.31 13.87
C LEU A 119 -8.21 11.69 14.63
N HIS A 120 -8.06 12.36 15.77
CA HIS A 120 -9.19 12.82 16.59
C HIS A 120 -9.15 14.33 16.77
N GLU A 121 -10.25 15.01 16.48
CA GLU A 121 -10.42 16.44 16.73
C GLU A 121 -11.53 16.67 17.75
N LYS A 122 -11.24 17.46 18.79
CA LYS A 122 -12.20 17.72 19.89
C LYS A 122 -12.81 16.43 20.48
N GLY A 123 -12.03 15.35 20.50
CA GLY A 123 -12.42 14.03 21.00
C GLY A 123 -13.22 13.16 20.02
N ASN A 124 -13.50 13.61 18.80
CA ASN A 124 -14.19 12.82 17.78
C ASN A 124 -13.21 12.26 16.76
N LEU A 125 -13.38 11.00 16.35
CA LEU A 125 -12.64 10.41 15.26
C LEU A 125 -13.00 11.11 13.94
N VAL A 126 -12.03 11.78 13.33
CA VAL A 126 -12.18 12.49 12.05
C VAL A 126 -11.38 11.83 10.93
N GLY A 127 -10.77 10.67 11.17
CA GLY A 127 -10.18 9.87 10.11
C GLY A 127 -9.21 8.84 10.63
N ASN A 128 -8.87 7.89 9.75
CA ASN A 128 -7.85 6.90 10.04
C ASN A 128 -7.08 6.45 8.79
N LEU A 129 -5.87 5.97 9.05
CA LEU A 129 -4.99 5.34 8.10
C LEU A 129 -4.74 3.91 8.58
N ASN A 130 -5.04 2.92 7.74
CA ASN A 130 -4.78 1.52 8.08
C ASN A 130 -3.67 0.99 7.18
N LEU A 131 -2.59 0.52 7.78
CA LEU A 131 -1.48 -0.08 7.07
C LEU A 131 -1.43 -1.57 7.41
N TYR A 132 -1.33 -2.42 6.40
CA TYR A 132 -1.23 -3.85 6.62
C TYR A 132 -0.43 -4.54 5.52
N LYS A 133 0.34 -5.54 5.94
CA LYS A 133 1.13 -6.37 5.04
C LYS A 133 0.27 -7.44 4.39
N SER A 134 0.47 -7.64 3.09
CA SER A 134 -0.12 -8.73 2.31
C SER A 134 0.90 -9.26 1.31
N ASN A 135 1.49 -10.42 1.64
CA ASN A 135 2.56 -11.04 0.85
C ASN A 135 3.73 -10.07 0.61
N GLN A 136 3.97 -9.70 -0.66
CA GLN A 136 5.03 -8.80 -1.13
C GLN A 136 4.60 -7.32 -1.21
N TYR A 137 3.43 -7.01 -0.66
CA TYR A 137 2.84 -5.68 -0.70
C TYR A 137 2.52 -5.18 0.70
N ILE A 138 2.61 -3.87 0.87
CA ILE A 138 1.94 -3.14 1.93
C ILE A 138 0.73 -2.44 1.34
N ILE A 139 -0.40 -2.55 2.01
CA ILE A 139 -1.64 -1.87 1.64
C ILE A 139 -1.91 -0.79 2.67
N ILE A 140 -2.23 0.40 2.18
CA ILE A 140 -2.53 1.58 2.99
C ILE A 140 -3.91 2.07 2.60
N ASP A 141 -4.88 1.92 3.51
CA ASP A 141 -6.23 2.47 3.37
C ASP A 141 -6.29 3.83 4.07
N ASP A 142 -6.31 4.87 3.26
CA ASP A 142 -6.21 6.27 3.65
C ASP A 142 -7.58 6.94 3.63
N LYS A 143 -8.18 6.96 4.82
CA LYS A 143 -9.43 7.65 5.11
C LYS A 143 -9.19 9.00 5.79
N LEU A 144 -7.95 9.50 5.79
CA LEU A 144 -7.62 10.83 6.29
C LEU A 144 -8.01 11.89 5.25
N HIS A 145 -7.67 11.68 3.98
CA HIS A 145 -7.99 12.61 2.90
C HIS A 145 -9.48 12.73 2.59
N SER A 146 -10.25 11.69 2.86
CA SER A 146 -11.69 11.67 2.56
C SER A 146 -12.52 12.57 3.48
N ILE A 147 -12.01 12.86 4.67
CA ILE A 147 -12.71 13.67 5.67
C ILE A 147 -12.24 15.12 5.62
N ILE A 148 -11.04 15.37 5.08
CA ILE A 148 -10.58 16.72 4.71
C ILE A 148 -11.18 17.09 3.35
N ASN A 149 -12.50 17.25 3.30
CA ASN A 149 -13.15 18.01 2.24
C ASN A 149 -13.66 19.33 2.84
N TYR A 150 -13.20 20.43 2.24
CA TYR A 150 -13.47 21.85 2.54
C TYR A 150 -14.84 22.17 3.14
#